data_AF-A0AAV8YEI1-F1
#
_entry.id   AF-A0AAV8YEI1-F1
#
_cell.length_a   1.000
_cell.length_b   1.000
_cell.length_c   1.000
_cell.angle_alpha   90.00
_cell.angle_beta   90.00
_cell.angle_gamma   90.00
#
_symmetry.space_group_name_H-M   'P 1'
#
loop_
_entity.id
_entity.type
_entity.pdbx_description
1 polymer ?
#
loop_
_entity_poly.entity_id
_entity_poly.type
_entity_poly.pdbx_seq_one_letter_code
_entity_poly.pdbx_strand_id
1 'polypeptide(L)'
;MTKKFEFDWRIPVPEPLLTGCIFDRWTEEKDNVELEQRALFKVDEYGFFIYWKGEGREGDVIELCQVSDIRAGGVPKDPKTIKHLDRQAWTRSGK
;
A
#
# COMPACT_ATOMS: atom_id res chain seq x y z
N MET A 1 14.31 -33.68 21.72
CA MET A 1 15.23 -32.54 21.65
C MET A 1 14.55 -31.44 20.87
N THR A 2 14.16 -30.35 21.54
CA THR A 2 13.54 -29.19 20.87
C THR A 2 14.65 -28.33 20.27
N LYS A 3 14.52 -27.99 18.99
CA LYS A 3 15.48 -27.12 18.29
C LYS A 3 15.56 -25.79 19.03
N LYS A 4 16.78 -25.32 19.34
CA LYS A 4 16.99 -24.02 19.99
C LYS A 4 16.45 -22.93 19.07
N PHE A 5 15.58 -22.05 19.59
CA PHE A 5 15.10 -20.90 18.86
C PHE A 5 16.21 -19.84 18.81
N GLU A 6 16.65 -19.50 17.61
CA GLU A 6 17.52 -18.35 17.40
C GLU A 6 16.63 -17.18 17.02
N PHE A 7 16.57 -16.18 17.90
CA PHE A 7 15.86 -14.94 17.65
C PHE A 7 16.72 -14.07 16.73
N ASP A 8 16.35 -14.03 15.46
CA ASP A 8 16.87 -13.03 14.54
C ASP A 8 15.92 -11.83 14.54
N TRP A 9 16.36 -10.73 15.16
CA TRP A 9 15.59 -9.50 15.20
C TRP A 9 15.58 -8.77 13.85
N ARG A 10 16.47 -9.16 12.92
CA ARG A 10 16.72 -8.46 11.67
C ARG A 10 16.31 -9.33 10.49
N ILE A 11 15.01 -9.49 10.33
CA ILE A 11 14.44 -10.14 9.15
C ILE A 11 14.61 -9.17 7.98
N PRO A 12 15.35 -9.53 6.90
CA PRO A 12 15.55 -8.64 5.78
C PRO A 12 14.21 -8.40 5.06
N VAL A 13 13.94 -7.14 4.73
CA VAL A 13 12.77 -6.77 3.96
C VAL A 13 12.92 -7.27 2.52
N PRO A 14 11.94 -8.01 1.97
CA PRO A 14 12.01 -8.48 0.60
C PRO A 14 12.21 -7.34 -0.42
N GLU A 15 13.07 -7.57 -1.42
CA GLU A 15 13.39 -6.59 -2.46
C GLU A 15 12.16 -5.96 -3.14
N PRO A 16 11.06 -6.67 -3.45
CA PRO A 16 9.87 -6.04 -4.03
C PRO A 16 9.24 -4.96 -3.15
N LEU A 17 9.36 -5.07 -1.82
CA LEU A 17 8.86 -4.07 -0.87
C LEU A 17 9.82 -2.87 -0.75
N LEU A 18 11.13 -3.10 -0.92
CA LEU A 18 12.15 -2.05 -0.94
C LEU A 18 12.12 -1.25 -2.24
N THR A 19 11.98 -1.92 -3.38
CA THR A 19 11.78 -1.28 -4.69
C THR A 19 10.43 -0.55 -4.71
N GLY A 20 9.39 -1.20 -4.17
CA GLY A 20 8.05 -0.65 -4.10
C GLY A 20 7.20 -0.91 -5.34
N CYS A 21 5.94 -0.51 -5.27
CA CYS A 21 5.00 -0.61 -6.37
C CYS A 21 4.03 0.58 -6.37
N ILE A 22 3.52 0.90 -7.54
CA ILE A 22 2.57 2.00 -7.74
C ILE A 22 1.15 1.48 -7.54
N PHE A 23 0.43 2.08 -6.60
CA PHE A 23 -0.98 1.79 -6.34
C PHE A 23 -1.82 3.06 -6.41
N ASP A 24 -3.09 2.89 -6.75
CA ASP A 24 -4.10 3.90 -6.48
C ASP A 24 -4.67 3.64 -5.07
N ARG A 25 -4.78 4.69 -4.26
CA ARG A 25 -5.28 4.63 -2.88
C ARG A 25 -6.56 5.45 -2.80
N TRP A 26 -7.55 4.95 -2.06
CA TRP A 26 -8.75 5.73 -1.77
C TRP A 26 -9.16 5.59 -0.31
N THR A 27 -9.81 6.62 0.22
CA THR A 27 -10.47 6.60 1.54
C THR A 27 -11.95 6.92 1.36
N GLU A 28 -12.80 6.21 2.09
CA GLU A 28 -14.25 6.42 2.10
C GLU A 28 -14.67 6.84 3.50
N GLU A 29 -14.71 8.15 3.74
CA GLU A 29 -15.39 8.72 4.89
C GLU A 29 -16.80 9.16 4.48
N LYS A 30 -17.73 9.27 5.44
CA LYS A 30 -19.19 9.39 5.19
C LYS A 30 -19.58 10.35 4.05
N ASP A 31 -18.91 11.49 3.95
CA ASP A 31 -19.17 12.52 2.95
C ASP A 31 -17.93 12.92 2.14
N ASN A 32 -16.80 12.23 2.33
CA ASN A 32 -15.55 12.54 1.65
C ASN A 32 -14.92 11.27 1.08
N VAL A 33 -14.75 11.26 -0.24
CA VAL A 33 -14.03 10.21 -0.95
C VAL A 33 -12.76 10.84 -1.48
N GLU A 34 -11.64 10.49 -0.86
CA GLU A 34 -10.34 10.92 -1.36
C GLU A 34 -9.79 9.84 -2.28
N LEU A 35 -9.32 10.25 -3.46
CA LEU A 35 -8.61 9.39 -4.39
C LEU A 35 -7.21 9.94 -4.60
N GLU A 36 -6.22 9.12 -4.30
CA GLU A 36 -4.81 9.34 -4.55
C GLU A 36 -4.36 8.42 -5.68
N GLN A 37 -3.93 8.99 -6.79
CA GLN A 37 -3.53 8.21 -7.94
C GLN A 37 -2.03 8.00 -7.98
N ARG A 38 -1.63 6.82 -8.45
CA ARG A 38 -0.24 6.48 -8.77
C ARG A 38 0.75 6.71 -7.61
N ALA A 39 0.31 6.49 -6.38
CA ALA A 39 1.18 6.59 -5.22
C ALA A 39 2.19 5.44 -5.23
N LEU A 40 3.49 5.77 -5.10
CA LEU A 40 4.55 4.78 -4.97
C LEU A 40 4.64 4.35 -3.51
N PHE A 41 4.28 3.10 -3.21
CA PHE A 41 4.39 2.51 -1.88
C PHE A 41 5.69 1.75 -1.73
N LYS A 42 6.33 1.90 -0.57
CA LYS A 42 7.61 1.27 -0.22
C LYS A 42 7.64 0.91 1.26
N VAL A 43 8.50 -0.04 1.61
CA VAL A 43 8.89 -0.35 2.98
C VAL A 43 10.33 0.10 3.19
N ASP A 44 10.66 0.59 4.38
CA ASP A 44 12.05 0.92 4.71
C ASP A 44 12.93 -0.35 4.85
N GLU A 45 14.24 -0.18 4.93
CA GLU A 45 15.22 -1.28 5.01
C GLU A 45 15.15 -2.11 6.32
N TYR A 46 14.51 -1.58 7.36
CA TYR A 46 14.36 -2.17 8.69
C TYR A 46 12.97 -2.78 8.92
N GLY A 47 12.01 -2.55 8.03
CA GLY A 47 10.64 -3.03 8.16
C GLY A 47 9.84 -2.29 9.24
N PHE A 48 10.11 -1.00 9.49
CA PHE A 48 9.38 -0.23 10.51
C PHE A 48 8.23 0.59 9.94
N PHE A 49 8.35 1.02 8.69
CA PHE A 49 7.43 1.95 8.07
C PHE A 49 7.00 1.44 6.68
N ILE A 50 5.71 1.58 6.39
CA ILE A 50 5.21 1.66 5.01
C ILE A 50 5.06 3.15 4.72
N TYR A 51 5.69 3.63 3.65
CA TYR A 51 5.56 5.01 3.22
C TYR A 51 5.15 5.08 1.75
N TRP A 52 4.45 6.15 1.40
CA TRP A 52 4.06 6.40 0.02
C TRP A 52 4.06 7.88 -0.32
N LYS A 53 4.07 8.16 -1.62
CA LYS A 53 3.94 9.51 -2.13
C LYS A 53 3.19 9.50 -3.46
N GLY A 54 2.04 10.15 -3.50
CA GLY A 54 1.31 10.47 -4.72
C GLY A 54 2.00 11.56 -5.56
N GLU A 55 1.67 11.59 -6.84
CA GLU A 55 2.18 12.62 -7.76
C GLU A 55 1.65 14.01 -7.34
N GLY A 56 2.58 14.95 -7.08
CA GLY A 56 2.24 16.30 -6.62
C GLY A 56 1.73 16.38 -5.17
N ARG A 57 1.83 15.31 -4.38
CA ARG A 57 1.45 15.28 -2.97
C ARG A 57 2.65 15.20 -2.03
N GLU A 58 2.40 15.50 -0.76
CA GLU A 58 3.34 15.18 0.31
C GLU A 58 3.36 13.68 0.56
N GLY A 59 4.48 13.18 1.09
CA GLY A 59 4.61 11.77 1.41
C GLY A 59 3.98 11.47 2.77
N ASP A 60 3.34 10.32 2.86
CA ASP A 60 2.72 9.82 4.08
C ASP A 60 3.39 8.52 4.53
N VAL A 61 3.17 8.16 5.80
CA VAL A 61 3.78 6.99 6.42
C VAL A 61 2.85 6.33 7.44
N ILE A 62 2.97 5.01 7.57
CA ILE A 62 2.36 4.20 8.63
C ILE A 62 3.47 3.44 9.35
N GLU A 63 3.44 3.50 10.67
CA GLU A 63 4.24 2.66 11.56
C GLU A 63 3.70 1.23 11.59
N LEU A 64 4.51 0.27 11.16
CA LEU A 64 4.13 -1.16 11.13
C LEU A 64 3.86 -1.73 12.52
N CYS A 65 4.40 -1.12 13.59
CA CYS A 65 4.09 -1.53 14.96
C CYS A 65 2.66 -1.19 15.38
N GLN A 66 1.97 -0.28 14.66
CA GLN A 66 0.56 0.06 14.88
C GLN A 66 -0.39 -0.74 13.97
N VAL A 67 0.15 -1.54 13.05
CA VAL A 67 -0.65 -2.32 12.10
C VAL A 67 -1.07 -3.64 12.74
N SER A 68 -2.37 -3.77 12.99
CA SER A 68 -2.95 -4.99 13.60
C SER A 68 -3.22 -6.10 12.58
N ASP A 69 -3.54 -5.75 11.33
CA ASP A 69 -3.96 -6.68 10.28
C ASP A 69 -3.75 -6.08 8.88
N ILE A 70 -3.36 -6.90 7.91
CA ILE A 70 -3.22 -6.53 6.49
C ILE A 70 -4.05 -7.51 5.67
N ARG A 71 -5.01 -6.97 4.91
CA ARG A 71 -5.90 -7.75 4.06
C ARG A 71 -5.60 -7.49 2.60
N ALA A 72 -5.72 -8.51 1.78
CA ALA A 72 -5.96 -8.30 0.36
C ALA A 72 -7.29 -7.54 0.26
N GLY A 73 -7.22 -6.25 -0.07
CA GLY A 73 -8.34 -5.30 0.04
C GLY A 73 -9.56 -5.67 -0.81
N GLY A 74 -10.58 -4.81 -0.76
CA GLY A 74 -11.79 -4.94 -1.57
C GLY A 74 -11.86 -3.92 -2.70
N VAL A 75 -12.91 -3.99 -3.50
CA VAL A 75 -13.29 -2.94 -4.46
C VAL A 75 -13.92 -1.77 -3.68
N PRO A 76 -13.69 -0.50 -4.05
CA PRO A 76 -14.38 0.63 -3.43
C PRO A 76 -15.90 0.43 -3.46
N LYS A 77 -16.62 1.00 -2.48
CA LYS A 77 -18.09 0.97 -2.46
C LYS A 77 -18.68 2.10 -3.28
N ASP A 78 -17.98 3.24 -3.37
CA ASP A 78 -18.47 4.38 -4.15
C ASP A 78 -18.43 4.11 -5.66
N PRO A 79 -19.57 4.17 -6.37
CA PRO A 79 -19.62 3.88 -7.80
C PRO A 79 -18.81 4.85 -8.67
N LYS A 80 -18.55 6.09 -8.22
CA LYS A 80 -17.74 7.04 -8.99
C LYS A 80 -16.27 6.66 -8.92
N THR A 81 -15.78 6.26 -7.75
CA THR A 81 -14.43 5.73 -7.56
C THR A 81 -14.20 4.49 -8.39
N ILE A 82 -15.13 3.53 -8.38
CA ILE A 82 -15.04 2.31 -9.20
C ILE A 82 -14.89 2.68 -10.68
N LYS A 83 -15.75 3.55 -11.22
CA LYS A 83 -15.69 3.97 -12.62
C LYS A 83 -14.36 4.62 -13.00
N HIS A 84 -13.75 5.37 -12.07
CA HIS A 84 -12.47 6.01 -12.30
C HIS A 84 -11.33 4.99 -12.35
N LEU A 85 -11.31 4.05 -11.40
CA LEU A 85 -10.32 2.97 -11.34
C LEU A 85 -10.45 2.00 -12.53
N ASP A 86 -11.67 1.60 -12.91
CA ASP A 86 -11.94 0.70 -14.04
C ASP A 86 -11.50 1.30 -15.37
N ARG A 87 -11.77 2.61 -15.57
CA ARG A 87 -11.31 3.32 -16.78
C ARG A 87 -9.78 3.30 -16.88
N GLN A 88 -9.09 3.44 -15.76
CA GLN A 88 -7.63 3.39 -15.71
C GLN A 88 -7.09 1.98 -15.97
N ALA A 89 -7.71 0.95 -15.39
CA ALA A 89 -7.37 -0.44 -15.64
C ALA A 89 -7.54 -0.80 -17.13
N TRP A 90 -8.61 -0.33 -17.78
CA TRP A 90 -8.83 -0.50 -19.22
C TRP A 90 -7.78 0.21 -20.08
N THR A 91 -7.43 1.47 -19.75
CA THR A 91 -6.32 2.17 -20.46
C THR A 91 -4.96 1.49 -20.26
N ARG A 92 -4.79 0.68 -19.22
CA ARG A 92 -3.56 -0.06 -18.91
C ARG A 92 -3.54 -1.48 -19.50
N SER A 93 -4.70 -2.08 -19.78
CA SER A 93 -4.83 -3.45 -20.32
C SER A 93 -5.05 -3.49 -21.84
N GLY A 94 -5.33 -2.35 -22.47
CA GLY A 94 -5.37 -2.21 -23.92
C GLY A 94 -3.98 -2.02 -24.52
N LYS A 95 -3.64 -2.87 -25.49
CA LYS A 95 -2.67 -2.70 -26.60
C LYS A 95 -1.84 -1.41 -26.63
#